data_AF-A0A1F8MKS2-F1
#
_entry.id   AF-A0A1F8MKS2-F1
#
_cell.length_a   1.000
_cell.length_b   1.000
_cell.length_c   1.000
_cell.angle_alpha   90.00
_cell.angle_beta   90.00
_cell.angle_gamma   90.00
#
_symmetry.space_group_name_H-M   'P 1'
#
loop_
_entity.id
_entity.type
_entity.pdbx_description
1 polymer ?
#
loop_
_entity_poly.entity_id
_entity_poly.type
_entity_poly.pdbx_seq_one_letter_code
_entity_poly.pdbx_strand_id
1 'polypeptide(L)'
;MKKNGTKITALDPIGQPTGIFGRRLDVDSPMFAIHDPVYQPRDTAEKLGALKMAPRLDSLEGKTVYLVNTGFAGGKEFIEELDDWFKRNRPDVKTVVRHKKTSMFTDEPELWVEIKKNGDAAVLGVGG
;
A
#
# COMPACT_ATOMS: atom_id res chain seq x y z
N MET A 1 -0.82 7.50 37.59
CA MET A 1 -1.55 6.80 36.50
C MET A 1 -0.95 7.24 35.16
N LYS A 2 -0.48 6.31 34.32
CA LYS A 2 0.13 6.67 33.02
C LYS A 2 -0.97 7.13 32.05
N LYS A 3 -0.78 8.29 31.42
CA LYS A 3 -1.76 8.91 30.50
C LYS A 3 -2.06 8.01 29.29
N ASN A 4 -3.26 8.14 28.74
CA ASN A 4 -3.61 7.61 27.42
C ASN A 4 -2.57 8.01 26.38
N GLY A 5 -2.07 7.02 25.63
CA GLY A 5 -1.00 7.20 24.63
C GLY A 5 0.42 6.86 25.11
N THR A 6 0.59 6.44 26.38
CA THR A 6 1.90 5.93 26.83
C THR A 6 2.16 4.57 26.18
N LYS A 7 2.97 4.56 25.12
CA LYS A 7 3.47 3.34 24.47
C LYS A 7 4.27 2.51 25.47
N ILE A 8 3.95 1.24 25.60
CA ILE A 8 4.68 0.30 26.46
C ILE A 8 5.44 -0.66 25.55
N THR A 9 6.75 -0.69 25.71
CA THR A 9 7.60 -1.69 25.07
C THR A 9 7.52 -2.94 25.94
N ALA A 10 6.96 -4.02 25.40
CA ALA A 10 7.05 -5.33 26.04
C ALA A 10 8.38 -5.97 25.66
N LEU A 11 9.05 -6.59 26.63
CA LEU A 11 10.30 -7.33 26.41
C LEU A 11 10.00 -8.83 26.44
N ASP A 12 10.72 -9.61 25.64
CA ASP A 12 10.72 -11.07 25.69
C ASP A 12 11.54 -11.58 26.91
N PRO A 13 11.57 -12.89 27.19
CA PRO A 13 12.33 -13.45 28.31
C PRO A 13 13.84 -13.21 28.26
N ILE A 14 14.41 -12.80 27.12
CA ILE A 14 15.82 -12.46 26.95
C ILE A 14 16.05 -10.94 26.84
N GLY A 15 15.01 -10.12 27.08
CA GLY A 15 15.09 -8.67 27.14
C GLY A 15 14.97 -7.96 25.78
N GLN A 16 14.63 -8.66 24.70
CA GLN A 16 14.41 -8.05 23.39
C GLN A 16 12.99 -7.48 23.26
N PRO A 17 12.80 -6.33 22.60
CA PRO A 17 11.47 -5.76 22.43
C PRO A 17 10.60 -6.63 21.51
N THR A 18 9.50 -7.19 22.04
CA THR A 18 8.52 -7.99 21.28
C THR A 18 7.53 -7.13 20.50
N GLY A 19 7.48 -5.82 20.79
CA GLY A 19 6.64 -4.86 20.10
C GLY A 19 6.34 -3.63 20.94
N ILE A 20 5.78 -2.61 20.27
CA ILE A 20 5.27 -1.40 20.91
C ILE A 20 3.75 -1.58 21.08
N PHE A 21 3.31 -1.88 22.30
CA PHE A 21 1.90 -2.04 22.63
C PHE A 21 1.41 -0.76 23.31
N GLY A 22 0.42 -0.08 22.74
CA GLY A 22 0.11 1.28 23.20
C GLY A 22 -1.25 1.84 22.84
N ARG A 23 -2.10 1.09 22.14
CA ARG A 23 -3.50 1.47 21.95
C ARG A 23 -4.35 0.57 22.83
N ARG A 24 -4.70 1.09 23.99
CA ARG A 24 -5.57 0.42 24.96
C ARG A 24 -6.93 1.08 24.91
N LEU A 25 -7.96 0.30 25.25
CA LEU A 25 -9.28 0.83 25.57
C LEU A 25 -9.16 1.75 26.79
N ASP A 26 -10.04 2.75 26.86
CA ASP A 26 -10.16 3.59 28.05
C ASP A 26 -10.57 2.74 29.26
N VAL A 27 -10.12 3.12 30.46
CA VAL A 27 -10.31 2.31 31.69
C VAL A 27 -11.80 2.11 32.04
N ASP A 28 -12.64 3.04 31.59
CA ASP A 28 -14.09 3.09 31.71
C ASP A 28 -14.84 2.45 30.53
N SER A 29 -14.12 1.88 29.56
CA SER A 29 -14.73 1.11 28.46
C SER A 29 -15.48 -0.12 29.01
N PRO A 30 -16.67 -0.44 28.49
CA PRO A 30 -17.41 -1.62 28.93
C PRO A 30 -16.70 -2.91 28.55
N MET A 31 -16.94 -3.99 29.28
CA MET A 31 -16.28 -5.29 29.05
C MET A 31 -16.44 -5.84 27.61
N PHE A 32 -17.54 -5.51 26.93
CA PHE A 32 -17.78 -5.92 25.55
C PHE A 32 -17.00 -5.11 24.50
N ALA A 33 -16.32 -4.02 24.89
CA ALA A 33 -15.57 -3.14 24.01
C ALA A 33 -14.40 -3.83 23.27
N ILE A 34 -13.94 -4.99 23.76
CA ILE A 34 -12.93 -5.80 23.06
C ILE A 34 -13.47 -6.30 21.71
N HIS A 35 -14.77 -6.63 21.65
CA HIS A 35 -15.42 -7.19 20.46
C HIS A 35 -16.19 -6.16 19.64
N ASP A 36 -16.39 -4.97 20.19
CA ASP A 36 -17.12 -3.90 19.51
C ASP A 36 -16.14 -2.94 18.79
N PRO A 37 -16.15 -2.90 17.45
CA PRO A 37 -15.23 -2.08 16.67
C PRO A 37 -15.41 -0.58 16.95
N VAL A 38 -16.52 -0.13 17.55
CA VAL A 38 -16.76 1.28 17.93
C VAL A 38 -15.76 1.76 18.97
N TYR A 39 -15.45 0.93 19.96
CA TYR A 39 -14.57 1.27 21.07
C TYR A 39 -13.10 0.92 20.78
N GLN A 40 -12.83 0.07 19.80
CA GLN A 40 -11.47 -0.26 19.43
C GLN A 40 -10.69 0.99 18.98
N PRO A 41 -9.42 1.16 19.40
CA PRO A 41 -8.62 2.30 18.99
C PRO A 41 -8.39 2.31 17.47
N ARG A 42 -9.10 3.20 16.76
CA ARG A 42 -8.93 3.38 15.33
C ARG A 42 -7.78 4.35 15.04
N ASP A 43 -7.04 4.08 13.97
CA ASP A 43 -6.18 5.11 13.40
C ASP A 43 -7.01 6.14 12.65
N THR A 44 -6.55 7.39 12.63
CA THR A 44 -7.14 8.41 11.76
C THR A 44 -6.44 8.40 10.40
N ALA A 45 -7.13 8.84 9.36
CA ALA A 45 -6.55 8.94 8.02
C ALA A 45 -5.29 9.85 7.99
N GLU A 46 -5.21 10.85 8.88
CA GLU A 46 -4.04 11.72 9.05
C GLU A 46 -2.85 10.95 9.62
N LYS A 47 -3.08 10.08 10.61
CA LYS A 47 -2.03 9.23 11.20
C LYS A 47 -1.50 8.20 10.21
N LEU A 48 -2.34 7.76 9.27
CA LEU A 48 -1.98 6.88 8.16
C LEU A 48 -1.48 7.65 6.93
N GLY A 49 -1.05 8.92 7.09
CA GLY A 49 -0.57 9.76 5.99
C GLY A 49 0.52 9.12 5.13
N ALA A 50 1.40 8.30 5.74
CA ALA A 50 2.44 7.56 5.02
C ALA A 50 1.91 6.41 4.15
N LEU A 51 0.69 5.94 4.39
CA LEU A 51 0.01 4.91 3.61
C LEU A 51 -0.95 5.49 2.57
N LYS A 52 -0.95 6.82 2.37
CA LYS A 52 -1.79 7.45 1.35
C LYS A 52 -1.34 7.00 -0.03
N MET A 53 -2.31 6.58 -0.84
CA MET A 53 -2.11 6.36 -2.26
C MET A 53 -1.69 7.68 -2.94
N ALA A 54 -1.09 7.57 -4.13
CA ALA A 54 -0.81 8.72 -4.97
C ALA A 54 -2.09 9.56 -5.18
N PRO A 55 -2.00 10.90 -5.21
CA PRO A 55 -3.13 11.75 -5.55
C PRO A 55 -3.77 11.31 -6.88
N ARG A 56 -5.09 11.35 -6.94
CA ARG A 56 -5.82 11.04 -8.18
C ARG A 56 -5.50 12.10 -9.24
N LEU A 57 -5.21 11.64 -10.44
CA LEU A 57 -5.08 12.51 -11.61
C LEU A 57 -6.46 12.89 -12.13
N ASP A 58 -6.59 14.12 -12.65
CA ASP A 58 -7.83 14.58 -13.29
C ASP A 58 -8.05 13.92 -14.66
N SER A 59 -6.96 13.62 -15.39
CA SER A 59 -6.97 12.93 -16.69
C SER A 59 -5.67 12.14 -16.91
N LEU A 60 -5.70 11.19 -17.84
CA LEU A 60 -4.54 10.43 -18.32
C LEU A 60 -3.98 10.96 -19.65
N GLU A 61 -4.60 11.97 -20.27
CA GLU A 61 -4.11 12.54 -21.53
C GLU A 61 -2.67 13.07 -21.41
N GLY A 62 -1.79 12.60 -22.29
CA GLY A 62 -0.37 12.96 -22.30
C GLY A 62 0.42 12.43 -21.10
N LYS A 63 -0.17 11.55 -20.28
CA LYS A 63 0.45 10.99 -19.07
C LYS A 63 1.20 9.70 -19.33
N THR A 64 2.18 9.42 -18.48
CA THR A 64 2.92 8.15 -18.48
C THR A 64 2.36 7.21 -17.41
N VAL A 65 1.77 6.10 -17.83
CA VAL A 65 1.24 5.05 -16.97
C VAL A 65 2.17 3.85 -16.97
N TYR A 66 2.68 3.49 -15.80
CA TYR A 66 3.48 2.28 -15.61
C TYR A 66 2.57 1.08 -15.40
N LEU A 67 2.77 0.02 -16.20
CA LEU A 67 2.03 -1.23 -16.09
C LEU A 67 2.99 -2.29 -15.52
N VAL A 68 2.84 -2.60 -14.24
CA VAL A 68 3.77 -3.46 -13.51
C VAL A 68 3.16 -4.84 -13.34
N ASN A 69 3.73 -5.82 -14.04
CA ASN A 69 3.48 -7.22 -13.76
C ASN A 69 4.30 -7.65 -12.54
N THR A 70 3.62 -8.09 -11.48
CA THR A 70 4.28 -8.49 -10.22
C THR A 70 4.77 -9.94 -10.21
N GLY A 71 4.42 -10.74 -11.21
CA GLY A 71 4.74 -12.17 -11.27
C GLY A 71 3.64 -13.09 -10.73
N PHE A 72 2.47 -12.55 -10.36
CA PHE A 72 1.30 -13.37 -10.05
C PHE A 72 0.79 -14.10 -11.31
N ALA A 73 0.31 -15.34 -11.15
CA ALA A 73 -0.17 -16.16 -12.25
C ALA A 73 -1.30 -15.46 -13.03
N GLY A 74 -1.19 -15.39 -14.36
CA GLY A 74 -2.14 -14.68 -15.23
C GLY A 74 -1.95 -13.15 -15.29
N GLY A 75 -1.08 -12.59 -14.44
CA GLY A 75 -0.82 -11.14 -14.42
C GLY A 75 -0.06 -10.64 -15.64
N LYS A 76 0.70 -11.50 -16.32
CA LYS A 76 1.48 -11.11 -17.51
C LYS A 76 0.56 -10.81 -18.68
N GLU A 77 -0.29 -11.76 -19.02
CA GLU A 77 -1.20 -11.73 -20.16
C GLU A 77 -2.16 -10.54 -20.04
N PHE A 78 -2.67 -10.28 -18.83
CA PHE A 78 -3.51 -9.13 -18.56
C PHE A 78 -2.76 -7.79 -18.77
N ILE A 79 -1.52 -7.68 -18.28
CA ILE A 79 -0.74 -6.45 -18.41
C ILE A 79 -0.35 -6.19 -19.88
N GLU A 80 -0.03 -7.23 -20.63
CA GLU A 80 0.26 -7.14 -22.07
C GLU A 80 -0.99 -6.72 -22.86
N GLU A 81 -2.15 -7.34 -22.61
CA GLU A 81 -3.40 -6.94 -23.27
C GLU A 81 -3.84 -5.52 -22.88
N LEU A 82 -3.60 -5.11 -21.63
CA LEU A 82 -3.89 -3.75 -21.17
C LEU A 82 -3.03 -2.72 -21.91
N ASP A 83 -1.73 -3.00 -22.09
CA ASP A 83 -0.83 -2.17 -22.88
C ASP A 83 -1.32 -2.03 -24.34
N ASP A 84 -1.69 -3.15 -24.95
CA ASP A 84 -2.23 -3.15 -26.32
C ASP A 84 -3.58 -2.45 -26.43
N TRP A 85 -4.42 -2.53 -25.40
CA TRP A 85 -5.67 -1.78 -25.35
C TRP A 85 -5.41 -0.27 -25.28
N PHE A 86 -4.45 0.19 -24.47
CA PHE A 86 -4.08 1.60 -24.41
C PHE A 86 -3.57 2.09 -25.77
N LYS A 87 -2.68 1.35 -26.42
CA LYS A 87 -2.18 1.73 -27.76
C LYS A 87 -3.29 1.86 -28.80
N ARG A 88 -4.30 0.99 -28.75
CA ARG A 88 -5.43 1.00 -29.70
C ARG A 88 -6.46 2.09 -29.41
N ASN A 89 -6.80 2.30 -28.13
CA ASN A 89 -7.97 3.08 -27.73
C ASN A 89 -7.61 4.44 -27.10
N ARG A 90 -6.39 4.57 -26.59
CA ARG A 90 -5.87 5.73 -25.86
C ARG A 90 -4.41 6.01 -26.24
N PRO A 91 -4.12 6.27 -27.53
CA PRO A 91 -2.75 6.57 -27.99
C PRO A 91 -2.19 7.87 -27.40
N ASP A 92 -3.05 8.72 -26.83
CA ASP A 92 -2.69 9.90 -26.05
C ASP A 92 -2.03 9.56 -24.70
N VAL A 93 -2.17 8.32 -24.22
CA VAL A 93 -1.58 7.84 -22.97
C VAL A 93 -0.33 7.03 -23.29
N LYS A 94 0.79 7.40 -22.68
CA LYS A 94 2.04 6.65 -22.81
C LYS A 94 2.08 5.52 -21.78
N THR A 95 2.22 4.29 -22.22
CA THR A 95 2.38 3.13 -21.34
C THR A 95 3.85 2.69 -21.24
N VAL A 96 4.25 2.23 -20.06
CA VAL A 96 5.56 1.61 -19.81
C VAL A 96 5.37 0.31 -19.06
N VAL A 97 5.60 -0.81 -19.72
CA VAL A 97 5.50 -2.14 -19.11
C VAL A 97 6.78 -2.47 -18.34
N ARG A 98 6.61 -2.96 -17.11
CA ARG A 98 7.68 -3.49 -16.26
C ARG A 98 7.25 -4.82 -15.68
N HIS A 99 8.20 -5.76 -15.61
CA HIS A 99 8.05 -6.98 -14.84
C HIS A 99 8.96 -6.88 -13.62
N LYS A 100 8.45 -7.21 -12.44
CA LYS A 100 9.31 -7.35 -11.26
C LYS A 100 10.38 -8.42 -11.53
N LYS A 101 11.63 -8.12 -11.19
CA LYS A 101 12.75 -9.06 -11.31
C LYS A 101 12.68 -10.17 -10.26
N THR A 102 12.00 -9.91 -9.15
CA THR A 102 11.89 -10.76 -7.97
C THR A 102 10.45 -11.23 -7.75
N SER A 103 10.20 -11.94 -6.65
CA SER A 103 8.86 -12.41 -6.28
C SER A 103 7.86 -11.26 -6.10
N MET A 104 6.58 -11.54 -6.32
CA MET A 104 5.46 -10.65 -6.03
C MET A 104 5.43 -10.12 -4.59
N PHE A 105 6.04 -10.86 -3.65
CA PHE A 105 6.12 -10.50 -2.23
C PHE A 105 7.39 -9.73 -1.85
N THR A 106 8.36 -9.60 -2.76
CA THR A 106 9.64 -8.96 -2.47
C THR A 106 9.59 -7.50 -2.88
N ASP A 107 10.25 -6.62 -2.11
CA ASP A 107 10.33 -5.20 -2.47
C ASP A 107 11.26 -4.96 -3.68
N GLU A 108 10.95 -3.96 -4.50
CA GLU A 108 11.83 -3.51 -5.61
C GLU A 108 12.08 -2.01 -5.57
N PRO A 109 12.96 -1.54 -4.65
CA PRO A 109 13.18 -0.12 -4.42
C PRO A 109 13.57 0.66 -5.68
N GLU A 110 14.40 0.05 -6.55
CA GLU A 110 14.85 0.67 -7.80
C GLU A 110 13.68 0.93 -8.75
N LEU A 111 12.74 -0.03 -8.87
CA LEU A 111 11.56 0.11 -9.71
C LEU A 111 10.65 1.23 -9.16
N TRP A 112 10.47 1.32 -7.85
CA TRP A 112 9.65 2.37 -7.24
C TRP A 112 10.24 3.76 -7.43
N VAL A 113 11.57 3.88 -7.34
CA VAL A 113 12.28 5.13 -7.64
C VAL A 113 12.12 5.52 -9.11
N GLU A 114 12.20 4.54 -10.03
CA GLU A 114 11.95 4.77 -11.46
C GLU A 114 10.52 5.30 -11.70
N ILE A 115 9.51 4.60 -11.17
CA ILE A 115 8.09 4.96 -11.34
C ILE A 115 7.82 6.33 -10.74
N LYS A 116 8.34 6.61 -9.54
CA LYS A 116 8.17 7.92 -8.90
C LYS A 116 8.79 9.07 -9.70
N LYS A 117 9.89 8.81 -10.41
CA LYS A 117 10.59 9.82 -11.21
C LYS A 117 9.92 10.06 -12.57
N ASN A 118 9.45 8.99 -13.20
CA ASN A 118 9.11 9.01 -14.63
C ASN A 118 7.62 8.75 -14.92
N GLY A 119 6.86 8.25 -13.94
CA GLY A 119 5.44 7.89 -14.08
C GLY A 119 4.52 8.89 -13.42
N ASP A 120 3.37 9.14 -14.05
CA ASP A 120 2.26 9.88 -13.46
C ASP A 120 1.31 8.95 -12.69
N ALA A 121 1.19 7.70 -13.15
CA ALA A 121 0.36 6.67 -12.54
C ALA A 121 0.99 5.27 -12.69
N ALA A 122 0.52 4.32 -11.88
CA ALA A 122 0.92 2.92 -11.98
C ALA A 122 -0.27 1.97 -11.80
N VAL A 123 -0.27 0.89 -12.56
CA VAL A 123 -1.16 -0.27 -12.42
C VAL A 123 -0.31 -1.46 -11.99
N LEU A 124 -0.68 -2.11 -10.88
CA LEU A 124 0.02 -3.29 -10.37
C LEU A 124 -0.85 -4.53 -10.62
N GLY A 125 -0.34 -5.48 -11.42
CA GLY A 125 -0.99 -6.78 -11.62
C GLY A 125 -0.75 -7.69 -10.41
N VAL A 126 -1.59 -7.56 -9.38
CA VAL A 126 -1.45 -8.26 -8.07
C VAL A 126 -2.29 -9.54 -7.95
N GLY A 127 -3.02 -9.92 -8.99
CA GLY A 127 -3.95 -11.06 -8.99
C GLY A 127 -4.55 -11.29 -10.38
N GLY A 128 -4.97 -12.53 -10.65
CA GLY A 128 -5.69 -12.97 -11.84
C GLY A 128 -6.86 -13.87 -11.44
#